data_AF-A0A844XZ46-F1
#
_entry.id   AF-A0A844XZ46-F1
#
_cell.length_a   1.000
_cell.length_b   1.000
_cell.length_c   1.000
_cell.angle_alpha   90.00
_cell.angle_beta   90.00
_cell.angle_gamma   90.00
#
_symmetry.space_group_name_H-M   'P 1'
#
loop_
_entity.id
_entity.type
_entity.pdbx_description
1 polymer ?
#
loop_
_entity_poly.entity_id
_entity_poly.type
_entity_poly.pdbx_seq_one_letter_code
_entity_poly.pdbx_strand_id
1 'polypeptide(L)'
;MSEQASIRAVAIALLATVASQIFYITVVSGSENEMLRPLTWFAELIAFLVLATVSFALGMRQPNNAMLWTLVGISGLLNMLQVAMGLSMFAPAMKVSESLPELFEAVLAGAFFLYFLAKFTLGAAAVMLGLSLFGKGGAVAKAVGAICVLSGLAALGLNLVAMASRADWTFLAGGAGTLVAAAFAAALLVGGRGTAAPAQS
;
A
#
# COMPACT_ATOMS: atom_id res chain seq x y z
N MET A 1 6.31 -19.88 -9.42
CA MET A 1 5.13 -19.60 -8.57
C MET A 1 3.87 -19.61 -9.43
N SER A 2 2.79 -20.28 -8.99
CA SER A 2 1.51 -20.25 -9.70
C SER A 2 0.87 -18.86 -9.64
N GLU A 3 -0.09 -18.59 -10.52
CA GLU A 3 -0.80 -17.30 -10.53
C GLU A 3 -1.54 -17.06 -9.21
N GLN A 4 -2.28 -18.05 -8.72
CA GLN A 4 -2.98 -17.99 -7.45
C GLN A 4 -2.03 -17.76 -6.25
N ALA A 5 -0.85 -18.39 -6.27
CA ALA A 5 0.16 -18.16 -5.23
C ALA A 5 0.72 -16.72 -5.30
N SER A 6 0.85 -16.16 -6.50
CA SER A 6 1.30 -14.78 -6.71
C SER A 6 0.26 -13.77 -6.19
N ILE A 7 -1.02 -13.98 -6.49
CA ILE A 7 -2.12 -13.15 -5.96
C ILE A 7 -2.17 -13.22 -4.43
N ARG A 8 -2.00 -14.41 -3.84
CA ARG A 8 -1.93 -14.57 -2.39
C ARG A 8 -0.72 -13.88 -1.78
N ALA A 9 0.43 -13.92 -2.44
CA ALA A 9 1.63 -13.21 -1.98
C ALA A 9 1.39 -11.70 -1.91
N VAL A 10 0.75 -11.11 -2.93
CA VAL A 10 0.35 -9.68 -2.92
C VAL A 10 -0.63 -9.39 -1.78
N ALA A 11 -1.66 -10.23 -1.60
CA ALA A 11 -2.63 -10.05 -0.52
C ALA A 11 -1.97 -10.13 0.87
N ILE A 12 -1.07 -11.08 1.09
CA ILE A 12 -0.33 -11.23 2.35
C ILE A 12 0.57 -10.02 2.59
N ALA A 13 1.28 -9.55 1.56
CA ALA A 13 2.12 -8.37 1.67
C ALA A 13 1.30 -7.11 2.04
N LEU A 14 0.12 -6.92 1.44
CA LEU A 14 -0.80 -5.83 1.82
C LEU A 14 -1.31 -5.98 3.26
N LEU A 15 -1.63 -7.19 3.71
CA LEU A 15 -2.05 -7.39 5.11
C LEU A 15 -0.90 -7.17 6.09
N ALA A 16 0.33 -7.53 5.71
CA ALA A 16 1.52 -7.26 6.49
C ALA A 16 1.77 -5.76 6.63
N THR A 17 1.57 -4.96 5.57
CA THR A 17 1.68 -3.50 5.68
C THR A 17 0.57 -2.92 6.54
N VAL A 18 -0.67 -3.42 6.47
CA VAL A 18 -1.76 -3.00 7.38
C VAL A 18 -1.39 -3.28 8.83
N ALA A 19 -0.93 -4.50 9.13
CA ALA A 19 -0.50 -4.87 10.48
C ALA A 19 0.66 -4.00 10.96
N SER A 20 1.63 -3.74 10.09
CA SER A 20 2.76 -2.85 10.37
C SER A 20 2.31 -1.41 10.66
N GLN A 21 1.38 -0.85 9.88
CA GLN A 21 0.88 0.51 10.11
C GLN A 21 0.12 0.63 11.44
N ILE A 22 -0.69 -0.38 11.79
CA ILE A 22 -1.36 -0.43 13.09
C ILE A 22 -0.31 -0.50 14.22
N PHE A 23 0.66 -1.42 14.11
CA PHE A 23 1.75 -1.55 15.08
C PHE A 23 2.58 -0.27 15.22
N TYR A 24 2.89 0.38 14.10
CA TYR A 24 3.64 1.62 14.07
C TYR A 24 2.91 2.71 14.86
N ILE A 25 1.62 2.91 14.57
CA ILE A 25 0.83 3.96 15.21
C ILE A 25 0.63 3.66 16.71
N THR A 26 0.31 2.43 17.08
CA THR A 26 -0.08 2.09 18.46
C THR A 26 1.09 1.79 19.39
N VAL A 27 2.22 1.31 18.86
CA VAL A 27 3.37 0.87 19.65
C VAL A 27 4.60 1.73 19.37
N VAL A 28 4.98 1.88 18.09
CA VAL A 28 6.28 2.47 17.73
C VAL A 28 6.29 3.98 17.87
N SER A 29 5.19 4.66 17.54
CA SER A 29 5.15 6.12 17.41
C SER A 29 5.47 6.86 18.72
N GLY A 30 5.08 6.29 19.86
CA GLY A 30 5.33 6.82 21.20
C GLY A 30 6.38 6.06 22.01
N SER A 31 7.10 5.11 21.40
CA SER A 31 8.10 4.31 22.08
C SER A 31 9.46 5.02 22.14
N GLU A 32 10.12 4.97 23.29
CA GLU A 32 11.51 5.41 23.49
C GLU A 32 12.54 4.45 22.89
N ASN A 33 12.14 3.21 22.59
CA ASN A 33 13.03 2.24 21.96
C ASN A 33 13.38 2.64 20.50
N GLU A 34 14.59 3.14 20.33
CA GLU A 34 15.14 3.62 19.06
C GLU A 34 15.19 2.55 17.95
N MET A 35 15.23 1.26 18.32
CA MET A 35 15.32 0.14 17.36
C MET A 35 13.97 -0.25 16.75
N LEU A 36 12.84 0.06 17.38
CA LEU A 36 11.53 -0.38 16.88
C LEU A 36 11.19 0.26 15.53
N ARG A 37 11.54 1.54 15.34
CA ARG A 37 11.23 2.27 14.12
C ARG A 37 11.99 1.75 12.89
N PRO A 38 13.34 1.61 12.92
CA PRO A 38 14.08 1.02 11.82
C PRO A 38 13.67 -0.43 11.51
N LEU A 39 13.41 -1.25 12.53
CA LEU A 39 12.98 -2.65 12.31
C LEU A 39 11.61 -2.74 11.65
N THR A 40 10.66 -1.90 12.08
CA THR A 40 9.33 -1.83 11.47
C THR A 40 9.43 -1.42 10.01
N TRP A 41 10.18 -0.35 9.72
CA TRP A 41 10.42 0.12 8.36
C TRP A 41 11.15 -0.92 7.50
N PHE A 42 12.12 -1.64 8.04
CA PHE A 42 12.80 -2.70 7.30
C PHE A 42 11.85 -3.85 6.93
N ALA A 43 10.95 -4.25 7.83
CA ALA A 43 9.92 -5.25 7.53
C ALA A 43 8.95 -4.75 6.42
N GLU A 44 8.56 -3.48 6.47
CA GLU A 44 7.75 -2.85 5.42
C GLU A 44 8.44 -2.84 4.07
N LEU A 45 9.75 -2.55 4.03
CA LEU A 45 10.55 -2.57 2.81
C LEU A 45 10.44 -3.93 2.08
N ILE A 46 10.49 -5.04 2.83
CA ILE A 46 10.34 -6.38 2.27
C ILE A 46 8.93 -6.58 1.68
N ALA A 47 7.89 -6.15 2.39
CA ALA A 47 6.51 -6.24 1.90
C ALA A 47 6.32 -5.41 0.61
N PHE A 48 6.87 -4.19 0.57
CA PHE A 48 6.81 -3.32 -0.61
C PHE A 48 7.60 -3.88 -1.80
N LEU A 49 8.74 -4.53 -1.56
CA LEU A 49 9.49 -5.23 -2.59
C LEU A 49 8.68 -6.39 -3.19
N VAL A 50 8.00 -7.17 -2.35
CA VAL A 50 7.08 -8.23 -2.81
C VAL A 50 5.95 -7.64 -3.64
N LEU A 51 5.32 -6.54 -3.17
CA LEU A 51 4.27 -5.86 -3.93
C LEU A 51 4.74 -5.39 -5.30
N ALA A 52 5.91 -4.74 -5.37
CA ALA A 52 6.48 -4.24 -6.62
C ALA A 52 6.74 -5.41 -7.60
N THR A 53 7.56 -6.36 -7.18
CA THR A 53 8.07 -7.43 -8.06
C THR A 53 6.98 -8.41 -8.49
N VAL A 54 6.15 -8.89 -7.56
CA VAL A 54 5.11 -9.88 -7.86
C VAL A 54 3.99 -9.27 -8.69
N SER A 55 3.63 -8.00 -8.43
CA SER A 55 2.58 -7.35 -9.23
C SER A 55 3.05 -7.08 -10.65
N PHE A 56 4.28 -6.60 -10.88
CA PHE A 56 4.77 -6.46 -12.27
C PHE A 56 4.79 -7.81 -13.00
N ALA A 57 5.22 -8.89 -12.34
CA ALA A 57 5.17 -10.23 -12.92
C ALA A 57 3.73 -10.71 -13.23
N LEU A 58 2.76 -10.39 -12.37
CA LEU A 58 1.35 -10.66 -12.62
C LEU A 58 0.81 -9.85 -13.81
N GLY A 59 1.20 -8.58 -13.94
CA GLY A 59 0.82 -7.73 -15.07
C GLY A 59 1.27 -8.29 -16.42
N MET A 60 2.47 -8.89 -16.47
CA MET A 60 2.98 -9.57 -17.68
C MET A 60 2.20 -10.85 -18.01
N ARG A 61 1.65 -11.53 -17.00
CA ARG A 61 0.94 -12.82 -17.15
C ARG A 61 -0.56 -12.65 -17.39
N GLN A 62 -1.13 -11.53 -16.95
CA GLN A 62 -2.56 -11.21 -17.09
C GLN A 62 -2.73 -9.90 -17.88
N PRO A 63 -2.61 -9.93 -19.23
CA PRO A 63 -2.64 -8.71 -20.05
C PRO A 63 -3.94 -7.91 -19.89
N ASN A 64 -5.08 -8.59 -19.71
CA ASN A 64 -6.38 -7.95 -19.48
C ASN A 64 -6.46 -7.18 -18.14
N ASN A 65 -5.60 -7.51 -17.18
CA ASN A 65 -5.49 -6.83 -15.89
C ASN A 65 -4.14 -6.12 -15.72
N ALA A 66 -3.36 -5.93 -16.79
CA ALA A 66 -1.99 -5.43 -16.70
C ALA A 66 -1.93 -4.06 -16.04
N MET A 67 -2.85 -3.16 -16.38
CA MET A 67 -2.92 -1.82 -15.77
C MET A 67 -3.15 -1.89 -14.26
N LEU A 68 -4.05 -2.75 -13.78
CA LEU A 68 -4.31 -2.95 -12.35
C LEU A 68 -3.03 -3.39 -11.63
N TRP A 69 -2.35 -4.41 -12.16
CA TRP A 69 -1.14 -4.93 -11.54
C TRP A 69 0.05 -3.98 -11.62
N THR A 70 0.17 -3.20 -12.70
CA THR A 70 1.18 -2.14 -12.83
C THR A 70 0.97 -1.07 -11.77
N LEU A 71 -0.26 -0.63 -11.50
CA LEU A 71 -0.54 0.35 -10.45
C LEU A 71 -0.16 -0.19 -9.06
N VAL A 72 -0.47 -1.45 -8.75
CA VAL A 72 -0.03 -2.09 -7.49
C VAL A 72 1.50 -2.15 -7.42
N GLY A 73 2.16 -2.51 -8.53
CA GLY A 73 3.60 -2.57 -8.62
C GLY A 73 4.28 -1.21 -8.37
N ILE A 74 3.75 -0.15 -9.00
CA ILE A 74 4.20 1.23 -8.82
C ILE A 74 3.98 1.68 -7.36
N SER A 75 2.83 1.38 -6.77
CA SER A 75 2.58 1.66 -5.34
C SER A 75 3.61 0.97 -4.44
N GLY A 76 3.95 -0.30 -4.72
CA GLY A 76 5.01 -1.01 -4.01
C GLY A 76 6.36 -0.31 -4.16
N LEU A 77 6.74 0.06 -5.39
CA LEU A 77 8.00 0.74 -5.69
C LEU A 77 8.11 2.09 -4.97
N LEU A 78 7.06 2.91 -5.01
CA LEU A 78 7.04 4.22 -4.37
C LEU A 78 7.19 4.13 -2.85
N ASN A 79 6.48 3.20 -2.20
CA ASN A 79 6.64 2.98 -0.76
C ASN A 79 8.02 2.40 -0.43
N MET A 80 8.58 1.54 -1.26
CA MET A 80 9.93 1.02 -1.06
C MET A 80 10.97 2.15 -1.07
N LEU A 81 10.87 3.08 -2.04
CA LEU A 81 11.73 4.26 -2.10
C LEU A 81 11.54 5.16 -0.88
N GLN A 82 10.29 5.42 -0.49
CA GLN A 82 9.95 6.21 0.69
C GLN A 82 10.58 5.64 1.97
N VAL A 83 10.46 4.33 2.19
CA VAL A 83 11.01 3.65 3.35
C VAL A 83 12.54 3.65 3.31
N ALA A 84 13.13 3.41 2.14
CA ALA A 84 14.58 3.47 1.97
C ALA A 84 15.14 4.87 2.29
N MET A 85 14.44 5.94 1.90
CA MET A 85 14.78 7.31 2.32
C MET A 85 14.71 7.46 3.85
N GLY A 86 13.66 6.95 4.49
CA GLY A 86 13.53 6.98 5.95
C GLY A 86 14.69 6.29 6.67
N LEU A 87 15.08 5.10 6.19
CA LEU A 87 16.16 4.30 6.78
C LEU A 87 17.56 4.90 6.53
N SER A 88 17.80 5.51 5.37
CA SER A 88 19.15 5.95 4.97
C SER A 88 19.41 7.43 5.17
N MET A 89 18.39 8.28 5.14
CA MET A 89 18.57 9.75 5.09
C MET A 89 18.11 10.47 6.35
N PHE A 90 17.15 9.95 7.12
CA PHE A 90 16.60 10.67 8.27
C PHE A 90 17.65 10.90 9.37
N ALA A 91 18.38 9.85 9.79
CA ALA A 91 19.39 9.99 10.84
C ALA A 91 20.55 10.93 10.46
N PRO A 92 21.15 10.85 9.25
CA PRO A 92 22.13 11.84 8.80
C PRO A 92 21.56 13.26 8.73
N ALA A 93 20.34 13.44 8.23
CA ALA A 93 19.72 14.76 8.12
C ALA A 93 19.43 15.39 9.50
N MET A 94 18.98 14.60 10.48
CA MET A 94 18.78 15.07 11.85
C MET A 94 20.10 15.53 12.51
N LYS A 95 21.22 14.83 12.26
CA LYS A 95 22.53 15.17 12.84
C LYS A 95 23.05 16.55 12.42
N VAL A 96 22.67 17.02 11.23
CA VAL A 96 23.11 18.32 10.70
C VAL A 96 22.04 19.41 10.79
N SER A 97 20.89 19.09 11.40
CA SER A 97 19.73 19.98 11.45
C SER A 97 19.99 21.31 12.17
N GLU A 98 20.93 21.36 13.13
CA GLU A 98 21.34 22.62 13.77
C GLU A 98 22.03 23.59 12.78
N SER A 99 22.74 23.05 11.79
CA SER A 99 23.47 23.83 10.78
C SER A 99 22.69 24.04 9.48
N LEU A 100 21.73 23.15 9.19
CA LEU A 100 20.91 23.18 7.98
C LEU A 100 19.50 22.63 8.29
N PRO A 101 18.66 23.40 9.01
CA PRO A 101 17.39 22.91 9.55
C PRO A 101 16.40 22.47 8.46
N GLU A 102 16.47 23.05 7.26
CA GLU A 102 15.58 22.72 6.15
C GLU A 102 15.87 21.36 5.53
N LEU A 103 17.06 20.78 5.74
CA LEU A 103 17.43 19.51 5.11
C LEU A 103 16.55 18.36 5.59
N PHE A 104 16.34 18.25 6.91
CA PHE A 104 15.48 17.19 7.45
C PHE A 104 14.05 17.35 6.97
N GLU A 105 13.51 18.57 7.00
CA GLU A 105 12.14 18.84 6.53
C GLU A 105 11.97 18.57 5.03
N ALA A 106 12.97 18.89 4.19
CA ALA A 106 12.92 18.58 2.76
C ALA A 106 12.91 17.06 2.50
N VAL A 107 13.77 16.31 3.19
CA VAL A 107 13.82 14.84 3.09
C VAL A 107 12.54 14.21 3.61
N LEU A 108 12.02 14.72 4.74
CA LEU A 108 10.76 14.29 5.34
C LEU A 108 9.59 14.54 4.39
N ALA A 109 9.50 15.75 3.81
CA ALA A 109 8.47 16.12 2.84
C ALA A 109 8.53 15.23 1.59
N GLY A 110 9.72 14.98 1.05
CA GLY A 110 9.92 14.08 -0.09
C GLY A 110 9.47 12.65 0.22
N ALA A 111 9.83 12.11 1.38
CA ALA A 111 9.37 10.80 1.82
C ALA A 111 7.84 10.73 1.95
N PHE A 112 7.21 11.72 2.58
CA PHE A 112 5.75 11.76 2.71
C PHE A 112 5.04 11.94 1.37
N PHE A 113 5.61 12.71 0.44
CA PHE A 113 5.06 12.83 -0.90
C PHE A 113 4.98 11.47 -1.61
N LEU A 114 6.07 10.69 -1.55
CA LEU A 114 6.09 9.31 -2.08
C LEU A 114 5.10 8.39 -1.36
N TYR A 115 4.99 8.50 -0.02
CA TYR A 115 4.01 7.76 0.79
C TYR A 115 2.56 8.03 0.33
N PHE A 116 2.21 9.29 0.08
CA PHE A 116 0.88 9.68 -0.37
C PHE A 116 0.63 9.28 -1.84
N LEU A 117 1.61 9.49 -2.72
CA LEU A 117 1.51 9.10 -4.12
C LEU A 117 1.34 7.59 -4.28
N ALA A 118 2.01 6.79 -3.45
CA ALA A 118 1.85 5.34 -3.43
C ALA A 118 0.40 4.94 -3.07
N LYS A 119 -0.18 5.56 -2.03
CA LYS A 119 -1.58 5.31 -1.61
C LYS A 119 -2.60 5.77 -2.62
N PHE A 120 -2.35 6.91 -3.26
CA PHE A 120 -3.15 7.39 -4.38
C PHE A 120 -3.16 6.34 -5.51
N THR A 121 -1.98 5.83 -5.88
CA THR A 121 -1.82 4.82 -6.93
C THR A 121 -2.52 3.51 -6.57
N LEU A 122 -2.39 3.04 -5.33
CA LEU A 122 -3.09 1.87 -4.84
C LEU A 122 -4.62 2.08 -4.81
N GLY A 123 -5.07 3.29 -4.47
CA GLY A 123 -6.47 3.68 -4.50
C GLY A 123 -7.07 3.56 -5.90
N ALA A 124 -6.35 3.98 -6.95
CA ALA A 124 -6.76 3.78 -8.34
C ALA A 124 -6.92 2.28 -8.67
N ALA A 125 -5.93 1.45 -8.28
CA ALA A 125 -6.02 0.01 -8.47
C ALA A 125 -7.22 -0.61 -7.73
N ALA A 126 -7.52 -0.14 -6.51
CA ALA A 126 -8.63 -0.59 -5.70
C ALA A 126 -9.99 -0.29 -6.34
N VAL A 127 -10.16 0.90 -6.93
CA VAL A 127 -11.36 1.23 -7.70
C VAL A 127 -11.53 0.27 -8.88
N MET A 128 -10.46 0.00 -9.65
CA MET A 128 -10.51 -0.93 -10.78
C MET A 128 -10.89 -2.35 -10.35
N LEU A 129 -10.21 -2.87 -9.32
CA LEU A 129 -10.49 -4.21 -8.79
C LEU A 129 -11.91 -4.30 -8.24
N GLY A 130 -12.33 -3.31 -7.45
CA GLY A 130 -13.63 -3.27 -6.82
C GLY A 130 -14.77 -3.26 -7.85
N LEU A 131 -14.65 -2.43 -8.90
CA LEU A 131 -15.61 -2.39 -10.01
C LEU A 131 -15.72 -3.74 -10.72
N SER A 132 -14.60 -4.45 -10.90
CA SER A 132 -14.59 -5.76 -11.57
C SER A 132 -15.37 -6.85 -10.81
N LEU A 133 -15.47 -6.74 -9.48
CA LEU A 133 -16.19 -7.71 -8.64
C LEU A 133 -17.72 -7.59 -8.75
N PHE A 134 -18.26 -6.45 -9.19
CA PHE A 134 -19.69 -6.29 -9.38
C PHE A 134 -20.25 -7.15 -10.52
N GLY A 135 -19.47 -7.31 -11.60
CA GLY A 135 -19.89 -8.05 -12.79
C GLY A 135 -19.73 -9.57 -12.71
N LYS A 136 -18.94 -10.07 -11.74
CA LYS A 136 -18.50 -11.48 -11.72
C LYS A 136 -18.75 -12.22 -10.41
N GLY A 137 -19.22 -11.52 -9.37
CA GLY A 137 -19.25 -12.04 -8.00
C GLY A 137 -20.65 -12.23 -7.38
N GLY A 138 -20.74 -13.12 -6.38
CA GLY A 138 -21.89 -13.22 -5.49
C GLY A 138 -22.00 -12.04 -4.51
N ALA A 139 -22.99 -12.06 -3.61
CA ALA A 139 -23.27 -10.95 -2.69
C ALA A 139 -22.04 -10.48 -1.88
N VAL A 140 -21.22 -11.42 -1.38
CA VAL A 140 -19.99 -11.12 -0.63
C VAL A 140 -18.96 -10.39 -1.50
N ALA A 141 -18.74 -10.84 -2.73
CA ALA A 141 -17.81 -10.22 -3.65
C ALA A 141 -18.25 -8.81 -4.05
N LYS A 142 -19.56 -8.58 -4.22
CA LYS A 142 -20.13 -7.25 -4.46
C LYS A 142 -19.93 -6.31 -3.27
N ALA A 143 -20.17 -6.79 -2.05
CA ALA A 143 -19.97 -6.01 -0.84
C ALA A 143 -18.48 -5.62 -0.65
N VAL A 144 -17.57 -6.58 -0.81
CA VAL A 144 -16.12 -6.32 -0.76
C VAL A 144 -15.70 -5.38 -1.89
N GLY A 145 -16.25 -5.55 -3.09
CA GLY A 145 -16.03 -4.65 -4.22
C GLY A 145 -16.44 -3.21 -3.90
N ALA A 146 -17.61 -3.01 -3.29
CA ALA A 146 -18.09 -1.69 -2.88
C ALA A 146 -17.13 -1.03 -1.86
N ILE A 147 -16.69 -1.78 -0.84
CA ILE A 147 -15.73 -1.30 0.16
C ILE A 147 -14.39 -0.91 -0.51
N CYS A 148 -13.93 -1.72 -1.47
CA CYS A 148 -12.71 -1.47 -2.24
C CYS A 148 -12.82 -0.18 -3.07
N VAL A 149 -13.96 0.06 -3.73
CA VAL A 149 -14.21 1.29 -4.49
C VAL A 149 -14.25 2.51 -3.55
N LEU A 150 -15.04 2.46 -2.48
CA LEU A 150 -15.22 3.60 -1.57
C LEU A 150 -13.90 3.99 -0.89
N SER A 151 -13.15 3.00 -0.39
CA SER A 151 -11.81 3.24 0.17
C SER A 151 -10.85 3.78 -0.87
N GLY A 152 -10.87 3.22 -2.10
CA GLY A 152 -10.05 3.69 -3.21
C GLY A 152 -10.29 5.17 -3.55
N LEU A 153 -11.55 5.58 -3.66
CA LEU A 153 -11.93 6.98 -3.89
C LEU A 153 -11.50 7.89 -2.73
N ALA A 154 -11.67 7.46 -1.49
CA ALA A 154 -11.21 8.21 -0.32
C ALA A 154 -9.68 8.38 -0.33
N ALA A 155 -8.93 7.33 -0.66
CA ALA A 155 -7.47 7.41 -0.76
C ALA A 155 -7.03 8.32 -1.90
N LEU A 156 -7.68 8.29 -3.06
CA LEU A 156 -7.41 9.19 -4.18
C LEU A 156 -7.57 10.65 -3.76
N GLY A 157 -8.69 11.00 -3.14
CA GLY A 157 -8.95 12.38 -2.71
C GLY A 157 -8.01 12.83 -1.59
N LEU A 158 -7.94 12.08 -0.50
CA LEU A 158 -7.19 12.48 0.69
C LEU A 158 -5.68 12.51 0.46
N ASN A 159 -5.12 11.57 -0.30
CA ASN A 159 -3.69 11.58 -0.58
C ASN A 159 -3.31 12.65 -1.62
N LEU A 160 -4.22 13.00 -2.53
CA LEU A 160 -4.00 14.15 -3.43
C LEU A 160 -3.89 15.46 -2.64
N VAL A 161 -4.79 15.68 -1.68
CA VAL A 161 -4.75 16.86 -0.81
C VAL A 161 -3.50 16.82 0.09
N ALA A 162 -3.14 15.66 0.65
CA ALA A 162 -1.99 15.52 1.52
C ALA A 162 -0.63 15.75 0.82
N MET A 163 -0.55 15.55 -0.50
CA MET A 163 0.62 15.92 -1.30
C MET A 163 0.80 17.44 -1.39
N ALA A 164 -0.27 18.24 -1.27
CA ALA A 164 -0.22 19.70 -1.27
C ALA A 164 -0.08 20.29 0.15
N SER A 165 -0.77 19.72 1.14
CA SER A 165 -0.63 20.08 2.56
C SER A 165 -0.42 18.84 3.43
N ARG A 166 0.83 18.57 3.80
CA ARG A 166 1.19 17.40 4.61
C ARG A 166 0.63 17.47 6.03
N ALA A 167 0.83 18.60 6.71
CA ALA A 167 0.64 18.71 8.17
C ALA A 167 -0.79 18.37 8.60
N ASP A 168 -1.78 18.87 7.87
CA ASP A 168 -3.19 18.75 8.25
C ASP A 168 -3.81 17.40 7.87
N TRP A 169 -3.22 16.70 6.89
CA TRP A 169 -3.87 15.58 6.22
C TRP A 169 -3.19 14.23 6.40
N THR A 170 -1.97 14.20 6.97
CA THR A 170 -1.18 12.98 7.13
C THR A 170 -1.97 11.81 7.72
N PHE A 171 -2.68 12.05 8.83
CA PHE A 171 -3.39 10.99 9.54
C PHE A 171 -4.57 10.43 8.73
N LEU A 172 -5.41 11.32 8.17
CA LEU A 172 -6.57 10.92 7.36
C LEU A 172 -6.14 10.22 6.07
N ALA A 173 -5.15 10.77 5.36
CA ALA A 173 -4.62 10.21 4.12
C ALA A 173 -3.95 8.85 4.36
N GLY A 174 -3.18 8.73 5.45
CA GLY A 174 -2.57 7.49 5.89
C GLY A 174 -3.60 6.42 6.23
N GLY A 175 -4.60 6.77 7.05
CA GLY A 175 -5.70 5.87 7.42
C GLY A 175 -6.51 5.38 6.21
N ALA A 176 -6.81 6.26 5.26
CA ALA A 176 -7.49 5.89 4.02
C ALA A 176 -6.63 4.92 3.18
N GLY A 177 -5.32 5.13 3.10
CA GLY A 177 -4.41 4.20 2.43
C GLY A 177 -4.32 2.83 3.11
N THR A 178 -4.31 2.79 4.44
CA THR A 178 -4.36 1.53 5.20
C THR A 178 -5.67 0.79 4.96
N LEU A 179 -6.80 1.50 4.92
CA LEU A 179 -8.10 0.92 4.58
C LEU A 179 -8.11 0.34 3.16
N VAL A 180 -7.54 1.06 2.19
CA VAL A 180 -7.39 0.58 0.81
C VAL A 180 -6.57 -0.71 0.76
N ALA A 181 -5.43 -0.78 1.46
CA ALA A 181 -4.60 -1.98 1.48
C ALA A 181 -5.37 -3.20 2.02
N ALA A 182 -6.12 -3.01 3.13
CA ALA A 182 -6.96 -4.06 3.70
C ALA A 182 -8.10 -4.49 2.75
N ALA A 183 -8.82 -3.52 2.17
CA ALA A 183 -9.93 -3.77 1.26
C ALA A 183 -9.47 -4.46 -0.03
N PHE A 184 -8.33 -4.03 -0.59
CA PHE A 184 -7.73 -4.63 -1.77
C PHE A 184 -7.30 -6.08 -1.50
N ALA A 185 -6.64 -6.34 -0.37
CA ALA A 185 -6.26 -7.70 0.02
C ALA A 185 -7.50 -8.61 0.16
N ALA A 186 -8.56 -8.12 0.82
CA ALA A 186 -9.82 -8.86 0.93
C ALA A 186 -10.44 -9.14 -0.45
N ALA A 187 -10.44 -8.15 -1.35
CA ALA A 187 -10.94 -8.28 -2.72
C ALA A 187 -10.17 -9.35 -3.51
N LEU A 188 -8.84 -9.40 -3.40
CA LEU A 188 -8.02 -10.45 -4.01
C LEU A 188 -8.37 -11.85 -3.48
N LEU A 189 -8.54 -11.98 -2.17
CA LEU A 189 -8.83 -13.26 -1.52
C LEU A 189 -10.23 -13.79 -1.83
N VAL A 190 -11.20 -12.90 -2.03
CA VAL A 190 -12.57 -13.27 -2.44
C VAL A 190 -12.65 -13.55 -3.93
N GLY A 191 -12.01 -12.73 -4.78
CA GLY A 191 -11.97 -12.92 -6.24
C GLY A 191 -11.30 -14.23 -6.65
N GLY A 192 -10.24 -14.65 -5.94
CA GLY A 192 -9.55 -15.92 -6.18
C GLY A 192 -10.33 -17.18 -5.79
N ARG A 193 -11.52 -17.08 -5.18
CA ARG A 193 -12.37 -18.22 -4.80
C ARG A 193 -13.44 -18.56 -5.86
N GLY A 194 -13.68 -17.69 -6.83
CA GLY A 194 -14.72 -17.87 -7.86
C GLY A 194 -14.38 -18.81 -9.02
N THR A 195 -13.17 -19.40 -9.05
CA THR A 195 -12.68 -20.26 -10.15
C THR A 195 -12.52 -21.73 -9.77
N ALA A 196 -12.94 -22.15 -8.57
CA ALA A 196 -13.03 -23.56 -8.23
C ALA A 196 -14.22 -24.19 -8.98
N ALA A 197 -13.95 -24.72 -10.18
CA ALA A 197 -14.91 -25.56 -10.89
C ALA A 197 -15.28 -26.78 -10.02
N PRO A 198 -16.55 -27.26 -10.09
CA PRO A 198 -16.95 -28.48 -9.40
C PRO A 198 -16.08 -29.65 -9.88
N ALA A 199 -15.61 -30.47 -8.93
CA ALA A 199 -14.94 -31.72 -9.23
C ALA A 199 -15.87 -32.56 -10.12
N GLN A 200 -15.40 -32.88 -11.33
CA GLN A 200 -16.08 -33.83 -12.20
C GLN A 200 -15.96 -35.21 -11.54
N SER A 201 -17.09 -35.72 -11.05
CA SER A 201 -17.30 -37.12 -10.68
C SER A 201 -17.69 -37.94 -11.90
#